data_AF-A0A553NTL7-F1
#
_entry.id   AF-A0A553NTL7-F1
#
_cell.length_a   1.000
_cell.length_b   1.000
_cell.length_c   1.000
_cell.angle_alpha   90.00
_cell.angle_beta   90.00
_cell.angle_gamma   90.00
#
_symmetry.space_group_name_H-M   'P 1'
#
loop_
_entity.id
_entity.type
_entity.pdbx_description
1 polymer ?
#
loop_
_entity_poly.entity_id
_entity_poly.type
_entity_poly.pdbx_seq_one_letter_code
_entity_poly.pdbx_strand_id
1 'polypeptide(L)'
;MAGKVTEFSCLKSEMVDTGNIAHNTTISLILTMKPFIALLALTLLGMASANDNQKFIYYTSDDGINGGSPAIMDAAKEAGVKVTFFINGDSINAGQWGSSGAADNIRYFLRMIREGHTIGDHSLNHMAHNSETEPADGRNVYQSLDDIKYFGKSNVAVFAKVLQSVGLPFAQSRSIITDMSKMVRMPFVNNWRVKMANGQPPIDFTCRNCIVPYESAEIAADVADALFKGGKQVFGWDLEWRSVYGEGLIQTPEEMMEEVRKISQGVKKAKGGPNKIVLLNHDHGFLYGDEPKKSLSRFFDMAKKEGYQFRSLSTFATD
;
A
#
# COMPACT_ATOMS: atom_id res chain seq x y z
N MET A 1 -38.27 36.71 4.14
CA MET A 1 -38.26 37.96 4.95
C MET A 1 -37.21 38.87 4.33
N ALA A 2 -37.67 39.77 3.46
CA ALA A 2 -36.90 40.77 2.72
C ALA A 2 -36.37 41.84 3.69
N GLY A 3 -35.23 42.51 3.52
CA GLY A 3 -34.67 43.18 2.34
C GLY A 3 -34.34 44.61 2.82
N LYS A 4 -33.06 44.94 3.03
CA LYS A 4 -32.22 45.79 2.15
C LYS A 4 -32.57 47.30 2.18
N VAL A 5 -31.48 48.10 2.23
CA VAL A 5 -31.19 49.27 1.36
C VAL A 5 -31.34 50.70 1.96
N THR A 6 -30.18 51.41 1.97
CA THR A 6 -29.92 52.84 1.62
C THR A 6 -30.35 53.95 2.61
N GLU A 7 -29.75 55.16 2.69
CA GLU A 7 -28.69 55.90 1.97
C GLU A 7 -28.38 57.25 2.65
N PHE A 8 -27.23 57.81 2.27
CA PHE A 8 -26.90 59.23 1.98
C PHE A 8 -26.91 60.39 3.01
N SER A 9 -25.90 61.25 2.74
CA SER A 9 -25.89 62.73 2.78
C SER A 9 -25.36 63.33 4.08
N CYS A 10 -24.64 64.46 4.12
CA CYS A 10 -23.97 65.29 3.12
C CYS A 10 -23.01 66.23 3.89
N LEU A 11 -22.00 66.72 3.18
CA LEU A 11 -21.01 67.75 3.51
C LEU A 11 -21.56 68.99 4.24
N LYS A 12 -20.72 69.62 5.08
CA LYS A 12 -20.25 71.01 4.87
C LYS A 12 -19.22 71.49 5.91
N SER A 13 -18.12 72.03 5.36
CA SER A 13 -17.38 73.26 5.73
C SER A 13 -16.71 73.33 7.12
N GLU A 14 -15.53 73.94 7.31
CA GLU A 14 -14.96 75.15 6.71
C GLU A 14 -13.42 75.08 6.67
N MET A 15 -12.83 75.83 5.73
CA MET A 15 -11.42 76.23 5.72
C MET A 15 -11.23 77.48 6.59
N VAL A 16 -10.14 77.55 7.36
CA VAL A 16 -9.42 78.82 7.60
C VAL A 16 -7.91 78.53 7.64
N ASP A 17 -7.21 79.36 6.88
CA ASP A 17 -5.79 79.43 6.56
C ASP A 17 -4.98 80.17 7.66
N THR A 18 -3.67 79.90 7.73
CA THR A 18 -2.59 80.93 7.73
C THR A 18 -1.27 80.37 8.28
N GLY A 19 -0.18 80.57 7.51
CA GLY A 19 1.04 81.15 8.08
C GLY A 19 2.33 80.33 8.17
N ASN A 20 3.04 80.25 7.04
CA ASN A 20 4.48 80.50 6.82
C ASN A 20 5.64 79.79 7.57
N ILE A 21 6.46 79.11 6.75
CA ILE A 21 7.92 79.24 6.50
C ILE A 21 8.92 78.99 7.64
N ALA A 22 9.74 77.94 7.47
CA ALA A 22 11.21 78.04 7.47
C ALA A 22 11.88 76.78 6.87
N HIS A 23 12.77 77.01 5.90
CA HIS A 23 13.72 76.04 5.34
C HIS A 23 14.78 75.64 6.37
N ASN A 24 15.17 74.36 6.42
CA ASN A 24 16.59 73.99 6.46
C ASN A 24 16.82 72.54 5.99
N THR A 25 17.69 72.45 4.98
CA THR A 25 18.45 71.32 4.44
C THR A 25 19.09 70.52 5.60
N THR A 26 19.23 69.19 5.63
CA THR A 26 20.08 68.33 4.79
C THR A 26 20.06 66.89 5.38
N ILE A 27 20.47 65.91 4.57
CA ILE A 27 20.96 64.55 4.90
C ILE A 27 19.96 63.41 4.63
N SER A 28 20.14 62.89 3.42
CA SER A 28 19.82 61.54 2.96
C SER A 28 20.30 60.48 3.95
N LEU A 29 19.40 59.57 4.35
CA LEU A 29 19.79 58.22 4.73
C LEU A 29 18.76 57.24 4.18
N ILE A 30 18.96 56.87 2.92
CA ILE A 30 18.39 55.66 2.32
C ILE A 30 19.02 54.49 3.10
N LEU A 31 18.31 53.98 4.11
CA LEU A 31 18.66 52.73 4.75
C LEU A 31 18.23 51.60 3.80
N THR A 32 19.19 51.11 3.03
CA THR A 32 19.08 49.95 2.16
C THR A 32 18.73 48.71 3.00
N MET A 33 17.46 48.30 2.96
CA MET A 33 17.05 46.99 3.50
C MET A 33 17.73 45.89 2.67
N LYS A 34 18.76 45.27 3.24
CA LYS A 34 19.40 44.07 2.70
C LYS A 34 18.42 42.88 2.72
N PRO A 35 18.51 41.97 1.72
CA PRO A 35 17.57 40.87 1.54
C PRO A 35 17.94 39.74 2.50
N PHE A 36 17.24 39.63 3.63
CA PHE A 36 17.40 38.47 4.53
C PHE A 36 16.11 37.71 4.81
N ILE A 37 15.00 38.05 4.13
CA ILE A 37 13.72 37.34 4.26
C ILE A 37 13.47 36.34 3.10
N ALA A 38 14.28 36.36 2.05
CA ALA A 38 14.09 35.44 0.91
C ALA A 38 14.65 34.01 1.12
N LEU A 39 15.50 33.78 2.14
CA LEU A 39 16.17 32.48 2.29
C LEU A 39 15.34 31.46 3.10
N LEU A 40 14.43 31.91 3.98
CA LEU A 40 13.61 31.01 4.81
C LEU A 40 12.34 30.53 4.09
N ALA A 41 11.80 31.35 3.17
CA ALA A 41 10.68 30.95 2.32
C ALA A 41 11.10 29.93 1.25
N LEU A 42 12.34 30.01 0.75
CA LEU A 42 12.86 29.10 -0.26
C LEU A 42 13.13 27.68 0.31
N THR A 43 13.45 27.58 1.60
CA THR A 43 13.56 26.27 2.29
C THR A 43 12.21 25.58 2.52
N LEU A 44 11.11 26.33 2.69
CA LEU A 44 9.77 25.72 2.82
C LEU A 44 9.16 25.33 1.47
N LEU A 45 9.38 26.12 0.40
CA LEU A 45 8.93 25.75 -0.95
C LEU A 45 9.73 24.57 -1.54
N GLY A 46 11.01 24.41 -1.19
CA GLY A 46 11.85 23.29 -1.65
C GLY A 46 11.53 21.92 -1.03
N MET A 47 10.84 21.89 0.12
CA MET A 47 10.41 20.63 0.76
C MET A 47 9.04 20.15 0.25
N ALA A 48 8.20 21.07 -0.25
CA ALA A 48 6.91 20.73 -0.83
C ALA A 48 7.04 20.16 -2.26
N SER A 49 8.08 20.51 -3.01
CA SER A 49 8.28 20.02 -4.39
C SER A 49 9.07 18.70 -4.49
N ALA A 50 9.61 18.19 -3.40
CA ALA A 50 10.44 16.96 -3.41
C ALA A 50 9.60 15.67 -3.48
N ASN A 51 8.33 15.72 -3.03
CA ASN A 51 7.44 14.54 -2.99
C ASN A 51 6.66 14.32 -4.29
N ASP A 52 6.35 15.36 -5.08
CA ASP A 52 5.48 15.22 -6.27
C ASP A 52 6.11 14.40 -7.41
N ASN A 53 7.44 14.19 -7.39
CA ASN A 53 8.17 13.42 -8.40
C ASN A 53 8.54 11.99 -7.97
N GLN A 54 8.25 11.58 -6.72
CA GLN A 54 8.57 10.22 -6.28
C GLN A 54 7.54 9.23 -6.84
N LYS A 55 8.03 8.14 -7.43
CA LYS A 55 7.19 7.06 -7.95
C LYS A 55 7.46 5.79 -7.16
N PHE A 56 6.40 5.14 -6.70
CA PHE A 56 6.48 4.00 -5.82
C PHE A 56 5.82 2.77 -6.45
N ILE A 57 6.52 1.65 -6.37
CA ILE A 57 5.94 0.33 -6.63
C ILE A 57 5.94 -0.45 -5.31
N TYR A 58 4.76 -0.90 -4.92
CA TYR A 58 4.54 -1.80 -3.80
C TYR A 58 4.35 -3.19 -4.37
N TYR A 59 5.45 -3.92 -4.52
CA TYR A 59 5.40 -5.30 -4.98
C TYR A 59 4.86 -6.19 -3.87
N THR A 60 3.84 -6.97 -4.21
CA THR A 60 3.13 -7.83 -3.27
C THR A 60 3.00 -9.25 -3.81
N SER A 61 3.08 -10.24 -2.92
CA SER A 61 2.91 -11.65 -3.25
C SER A 61 1.88 -12.29 -2.33
N ASP A 62 0.89 -12.95 -2.92
CA ASP A 62 -0.20 -13.63 -2.21
C ASP A 62 0.02 -15.15 -2.18
N ASP A 63 -0.89 -15.86 -1.50
CA ASP A 63 -1.01 -17.32 -1.34
C ASP A 63 0.12 -18.04 -0.60
N GLY A 64 1.19 -17.32 -0.28
CA GLY A 64 2.32 -17.86 0.45
C GLY A 64 1.94 -18.40 1.83
N ILE A 65 2.71 -19.30 2.40
CA ILE A 65 4.10 -19.60 2.04
C ILE A 65 4.20 -20.93 1.31
N ASN A 66 4.98 -20.99 0.23
CA ASN A 66 5.29 -22.23 -0.49
C ASN A 66 6.71 -22.24 -1.08
N GLY A 67 7.01 -23.25 -1.90
CA GLY A 67 8.33 -23.44 -2.52
C GLY A 67 8.80 -22.31 -3.44
N GLY A 68 7.91 -21.43 -3.90
CA GLY A 68 8.25 -20.28 -4.75
C GLY A 68 8.59 -19.01 -3.99
N SER A 69 8.16 -18.87 -2.73
CA SER A 69 8.46 -17.68 -1.92
C SER A 69 9.98 -17.38 -1.81
N PRO A 70 10.88 -18.38 -1.69
CA PRO A 70 12.33 -18.16 -1.70
C PRO A 70 12.87 -17.46 -2.95
N ALA A 71 12.37 -17.80 -4.13
CA ALA A 71 12.83 -17.20 -5.38
C ALA A 71 12.47 -15.71 -5.48
N ILE A 72 11.30 -15.33 -4.96
CA ILE A 72 10.91 -13.91 -4.82
C ILE A 72 11.84 -13.20 -3.84
N MET A 73 12.12 -13.80 -2.68
CA MET A 73 13.05 -13.21 -1.69
C MET A 73 14.47 -13.09 -2.26
N ASP A 74 14.94 -14.05 -3.05
CA ASP A 74 16.26 -13.99 -3.70
C ASP A 74 16.34 -12.82 -4.69
N ALA A 75 15.36 -12.69 -5.60
CA ALA A 75 15.31 -11.57 -6.54
C ALA A 75 15.23 -10.22 -5.80
N ALA A 76 14.42 -10.14 -4.75
CA ALA A 76 14.28 -8.93 -3.96
C ALA A 76 15.59 -8.57 -3.22
N LYS A 77 16.29 -9.56 -2.66
CA LYS A 77 17.57 -9.36 -1.98
C LYS A 77 18.66 -8.91 -2.94
N GLU A 78 18.78 -9.55 -4.11
CA GLU A 78 19.72 -9.17 -5.17
C GLU A 78 19.48 -7.73 -5.64
N ALA A 79 18.21 -7.35 -5.82
CA ALA A 79 17.87 -6.01 -6.23
C ALA A 79 17.92 -4.99 -5.08
N GLY A 80 18.01 -5.38 -3.80
CA GLY A 80 17.85 -4.46 -2.67
C GLY A 80 16.43 -3.86 -2.61
N VAL A 81 15.43 -4.72 -2.70
CA VAL A 81 13.98 -4.42 -2.69
C VAL A 81 13.35 -5.08 -1.47
N LYS A 82 12.32 -4.44 -0.90
CA LYS A 82 11.42 -5.04 0.10
C LYS A 82 10.08 -5.36 -0.55
N VAL A 83 9.52 -6.49 -0.16
CA VAL A 83 8.26 -7.06 -0.67
C VAL A 83 7.26 -7.13 0.48
N THR A 84 5.97 -7.05 0.14
CA THR A 84 4.89 -7.37 1.08
C THR A 84 4.32 -8.75 0.74
N PHE A 85 4.39 -9.71 1.66
CA PHE A 85 3.80 -11.04 1.49
C PHE A 85 2.48 -11.12 2.25
N PHE A 86 1.38 -11.41 1.57
CA PHE A 86 0.12 -11.76 2.21
C PHE A 86 0.06 -13.29 2.32
N ILE A 87 0.11 -13.80 3.54
CA ILE A 87 0.26 -15.24 3.78
C ILE A 87 -0.96 -15.86 4.45
N ASN A 88 -1.20 -17.12 4.11
CA ASN A 88 -2.25 -17.95 4.70
C ASN A 88 -1.73 -18.79 5.85
N GLY A 89 -2.52 -18.95 6.90
CA GLY A 89 -2.10 -19.67 8.10
C GLY A 89 -1.99 -21.17 7.89
N ASP A 90 -2.81 -21.72 7.00
CA ASP A 90 -2.78 -23.12 6.60
C ASP A 90 -1.53 -23.48 5.79
N SER A 91 -0.79 -22.50 5.25
CA SER A 91 0.49 -22.72 4.57
C SER A 91 1.56 -23.42 5.42
N ILE A 92 1.44 -23.37 6.75
CA ILE A 92 2.36 -24.07 7.68
C ILE A 92 1.72 -25.26 8.38
N ASN A 93 0.54 -25.71 7.92
CA ASN A 93 -0.16 -26.85 8.48
C ASN A 93 0.44 -28.18 7.97
N ALA A 94 1.04 -28.95 8.88
CA ALA A 94 1.62 -30.27 8.56
C ALA A 94 0.60 -31.30 8.06
N GLY A 95 -0.70 -31.15 8.39
CA GLY A 95 -1.76 -32.00 7.86
C GLY A 95 -2.04 -31.77 6.37
N GLN A 96 -1.75 -30.57 5.87
CA GLN A 96 -1.96 -30.17 4.47
C GLN A 96 -0.69 -30.31 3.64
N TRP A 97 0.46 -29.91 4.21
CA TRP A 97 1.73 -29.83 3.48
C TRP A 97 2.73 -30.94 3.83
N GLY A 98 2.35 -31.86 4.71
CA GLY A 98 3.27 -32.83 5.31
C GLY A 98 4.27 -32.17 6.27
N SER A 99 4.96 -32.99 7.06
CA SER A 99 5.90 -32.48 8.07
C SER A 99 7.08 -31.71 7.46
N SER A 100 7.62 -32.20 6.33
CA SER A 100 8.75 -31.53 5.66
C SER A 100 8.34 -30.23 4.98
N GLY A 101 7.21 -30.22 4.26
CA GLY A 101 6.70 -29.00 3.60
C GLY A 101 6.35 -27.90 4.60
N ALA A 102 5.66 -28.25 5.69
CA ALA A 102 5.39 -27.31 6.76
C ALA A 102 6.68 -26.76 7.41
N ALA A 103 7.69 -27.61 7.61
CA ALA A 103 8.98 -27.18 8.15
C ALA A 103 9.72 -26.21 7.21
N ASP A 104 9.68 -26.44 5.90
CA ASP A 104 10.26 -25.54 4.91
C ASP A 104 9.50 -24.20 4.85
N ASN A 105 8.16 -24.24 4.86
CA ASN A 105 7.34 -23.02 4.90
C ASN A 105 7.60 -22.21 6.19
N ILE A 106 7.81 -22.87 7.33
CA ILE A 106 8.24 -22.20 8.57
C ILE A 106 9.63 -21.55 8.39
N ARG A 107 10.58 -22.20 7.72
CA ARG A 107 11.90 -21.60 7.45
C ARG A 107 11.78 -20.36 6.56
N TYR A 108 10.93 -20.41 5.55
CA TYR A 108 10.70 -19.28 4.64
C TYR A 108 9.99 -18.12 5.37
N PHE A 109 9.03 -18.39 6.26
CA PHE A 109 8.43 -17.37 7.13
C PHE A 109 9.48 -16.62 7.95
N LEU A 110 10.37 -17.37 8.62
CA LEU A 110 11.45 -16.78 9.42
C LEU A 110 12.45 -16.00 8.56
N ARG A 111 12.65 -16.42 7.30
CA ARG A 111 13.47 -15.70 6.33
C ARG A 111 12.82 -14.36 5.93
N MET A 112 11.50 -14.33 5.67
CA MET A 112 10.77 -13.09 5.36
C MET A 112 11.00 -12.03 6.45
N ILE A 113 10.92 -12.43 7.72
CA ILE A 113 11.19 -11.55 8.88
C ILE A 113 12.65 -11.10 8.89
N ARG A 114 13.59 -12.04 8.78
CA ARG A 114 15.03 -11.74 8.86
C ARG A 114 15.50 -10.80 7.75
N GLU A 115 14.94 -10.95 6.56
CA GLU A 115 15.27 -10.12 5.40
C GLU A 115 14.46 -8.80 5.40
N GLY A 116 13.59 -8.57 6.39
CA GLY A 116 12.90 -7.29 6.59
C GLY A 116 11.77 -7.05 5.58
N HIS A 117 11.14 -8.12 5.08
CA HIS A 117 9.92 -8.01 4.28
C HIS A 117 8.73 -7.66 5.18
N THR A 118 7.71 -7.04 4.58
CA THR A 118 6.43 -6.86 5.27
C THR A 118 5.59 -8.10 5.09
N ILE A 119 4.86 -8.49 6.12
CA ILE A 119 4.00 -9.67 6.12
C ILE A 119 2.60 -9.19 6.49
N GLY A 120 1.61 -9.57 5.68
CA GLY A 120 0.21 -9.27 5.85
C GLY A 120 -0.63 -10.55 5.97
N ASP A 121 -1.86 -10.35 6.38
CA ASP A 121 -2.86 -11.38 6.60
C ASP A 121 -3.66 -11.65 5.31
N HIS A 122 -3.62 -12.89 4.84
CA HIS A 122 -4.39 -13.34 3.68
C HIS A 122 -5.55 -14.28 4.01
N SER A 123 -6.04 -14.25 5.25
CA SER A 123 -6.92 -15.26 5.87
C SER A 123 -6.25 -16.59 6.18
N LEU A 124 -6.86 -17.37 7.07
CA LEU A 124 -6.34 -18.66 7.51
C LEU A 124 -6.23 -19.69 6.38
N ASN A 125 -7.23 -19.79 5.51
CA ASN A 125 -7.34 -20.89 4.54
C ASN A 125 -7.81 -20.43 3.16
N HIS A 126 -7.52 -19.19 2.79
CA HIS A 126 -7.85 -18.62 1.49
C HIS A 126 -9.34 -18.78 1.10
N MET A 127 -10.24 -18.65 2.08
CA MET A 127 -11.70 -18.89 1.97
C MET A 127 -12.13 -20.32 1.58
N ALA A 128 -11.24 -21.31 1.63
CA ALA A 128 -11.55 -22.71 1.29
C ALA A 128 -12.70 -23.33 2.11
N HIS A 129 -12.99 -22.79 3.29
CA HIS A 129 -14.11 -23.25 4.13
C HIS A 129 -15.50 -23.03 3.51
N ASN A 130 -15.59 -22.11 2.53
CA ASN A 130 -16.80 -21.81 1.78
C ASN A 130 -16.76 -22.37 0.35
N SER A 131 -15.66 -23.03 -0.03
CA SER A 131 -15.45 -23.52 -1.39
C SER A 131 -15.94 -24.95 -1.55
N GLU A 132 -16.51 -25.24 -2.71
CA GLU A 132 -16.79 -26.62 -3.15
C GLU A 132 -15.62 -27.25 -3.89
N THR A 133 -14.59 -26.46 -4.24
CA THR A 133 -13.38 -26.90 -4.94
C THR A 133 -12.14 -26.74 -4.07
N GLU A 134 -11.16 -27.60 -4.31
CA GLU A 134 -9.82 -27.50 -3.73
C GLU A 134 -8.78 -27.53 -4.87
N PRO A 135 -8.05 -26.43 -5.13
CA PRO A 135 -8.12 -25.14 -4.43
C PRO A 135 -9.43 -24.38 -4.71
N ALA A 136 -9.77 -23.43 -3.83
CA ALA A 136 -10.88 -22.52 -4.04
C ALA A 136 -10.67 -21.65 -5.29
N ASP A 137 -11.72 -21.40 -6.06
CA ASP A 137 -11.65 -20.73 -7.37
C ASP A 137 -12.42 -19.41 -7.45
N GLY A 138 -12.71 -18.81 -6.29
CA GLY A 138 -13.41 -17.53 -6.18
C GLY A 138 -14.93 -17.61 -6.37
N ARG A 139 -15.50 -18.80 -6.64
CA ARG A 139 -16.96 -18.97 -6.71
C ARG A 139 -17.57 -19.13 -5.33
N ASN A 140 -18.44 -18.19 -4.97
CA ASN A 140 -19.24 -18.15 -3.76
C ASN A 140 -18.43 -18.30 -2.45
N VAL A 141 -17.23 -17.71 -2.45
CA VAL A 141 -16.21 -17.85 -1.40
C VAL A 141 -16.47 -16.98 -0.18
N TYR A 142 -17.30 -15.94 -0.29
CA TYR A 142 -17.84 -15.19 0.84
C TYR A 142 -19.34 -15.45 0.95
N GLN A 143 -19.77 -15.99 2.09
CA GLN A 143 -21.14 -16.45 2.33
C GLN A 143 -21.81 -15.76 3.51
N SER A 144 -21.04 -15.19 4.44
CA SER A 144 -21.60 -14.37 5.52
C SER A 144 -20.56 -13.48 6.20
N LEU A 145 -21.01 -12.56 7.07
CA LEU A 145 -20.10 -11.76 7.88
C LEU A 145 -19.23 -12.61 8.83
N ASP A 146 -19.62 -13.86 9.12
CA ASP A 146 -18.81 -14.77 9.95
C ASP A 146 -17.46 -15.11 9.29
N ASP A 147 -17.30 -14.91 7.98
CA ASP A 147 -16.04 -15.14 7.26
C ASP A 147 -14.90 -14.26 7.82
N ILE A 148 -15.24 -13.15 8.48
CA ILE A 148 -14.28 -12.32 9.22
C ILE A 148 -13.44 -13.12 10.23
N LYS A 149 -13.97 -14.23 10.76
CA LYS A 149 -13.28 -15.07 11.76
C LYS A 149 -12.04 -15.75 11.19
N TYR A 150 -11.90 -15.86 9.87
CA TYR A 150 -10.72 -16.46 9.23
C TYR A 150 -9.57 -15.47 9.07
N PHE A 151 -9.82 -14.17 9.30
CA PHE A 151 -8.80 -13.14 9.35
C PHE A 151 -8.39 -12.83 10.80
N GLY A 152 -7.35 -12.02 10.94
CA GLY A 152 -6.77 -11.58 12.20
C GLY A 152 -6.32 -12.76 13.05
N LYS A 153 -6.97 -12.93 14.19
CA LYS A 153 -6.55 -13.87 15.24
C LYS A 153 -6.34 -15.29 14.71
N SER A 154 -7.24 -15.81 13.88
CA SER A 154 -7.17 -17.18 13.38
C SER A 154 -5.96 -17.39 12.48
N ASN A 155 -5.69 -16.44 11.57
CA ASN A 155 -4.53 -16.50 10.71
C ASN A 155 -3.22 -16.30 11.50
N VAL A 156 -3.11 -15.22 12.30
CA VAL A 156 -1.83 -14.89 12.94
C VAL A 156 -1.45 -15.81 14.11
N ALA A 157 -2.40 -16.52 14.72
CA ALA A 157 -2.14 -17.39 15.86
C ALA A 157 -1.19 -18.54 15.55
N VAL A 158 -1.23 -19.10 14.34
CA VAL A 158 -0.30 -20.19 13.95
C VAL A 158 1.13 -19.68 13.84
N PHE A 159 1.33 -18.48 13.27
CA PHE A 159 2.63 -17.84 13.19
C PHE A 159 3.14 -17.39 14.55
N ALA A 160 2.27 -16.91 15.44
CA ALA A 160 2.65 -16.55 16.81
C ALA A 160 3.26 -17.74 17.57
N LYS A 161 2.71 -18.95 17.39
CA LYS A 161 3.26 -20.19 17.96
C LYS A 161 4.64 -20.52 17.39
N VAL A 162 4.85 -20.31 16.10
CA VAL A 162 6.17 -20.46 15.46
C VAL A 162 7.19 -19.50 16.05
N LEU A 163 6.86 -18.21 16.18
CA LEU A 163 7.78 -17.23 16.75
C LEU A 163 8.13 -17.54 18.21
N GLN A 164 7.16 -18.05 18.97
CA GLN A 164 7.39 -18.52 20.34
C GLN A 164 8.30 -19.76 20.37
N SER A 165 8.11 -20.72 19.48
CA SER A 165 8.89 -21.98 19.48
C SER A 165 10.35 -21.77 19.11
N VAL A 166 10.67 -20.75 18.30
CA VAL A 166 12.05 -20.37 17.98
C VAL A 166 12.67 -19.40 19.00
N GLY A 167 11.95 -19.07 20.08
CA GLY A 167 12.46 -18.27 21.17
C GLY A 167 12.59 -16.77 20.87
N LEU A 168 11.83 -16.22 19.91
CA LEU A 168 11.83 -14.77 19.70
C LEU A 168 11.28 -14.04 20.95
N PRO A 169 11.90 -12.91 21.38
CA PRO A 169 11.42 -12.13 22.50
C PRO A 169 9.94 -11.74 22.32
N PHE A 170 9.16 -11.84 23.41
CA PHE A 170 7.72 -11.57 23.38
C PHE A 170 7.36 -10.22 22.73
N ALA A 171 8.12 -9.17 23.03
CA ALA A 171 7.90 -7.84 22.45
C ALA A 171 8.08 -7.84 20.92
N GLN A 172 9.10 -8.53 20.41
CA GLN A 172 9.37 -8.65 18.97
C GLN A 172 8.28 -9.49 18.29
N SER A 173 7.95 -10.65 18.86
CA SER A 173 6.87 -11.50 18.37
C SER A 173 5.55 -10.75 18.33
N ARG A 174 5.23 -9.99 19.39
CA ARG A 174 4.02 -9.17 19.45
C ARG A 174 4.00 -8.09 18.37
N SER A 175 5.12 -7.42 18.10
CA SER A 175 5.19 -6.41 17.03
C SER A 175 4.89 -7.03 15.67
N ILE A 176 5.59 -8.11 15.31
CA ILE A 176 5.41 -8.82 14.03
C ILE A 176 3.95 -9.25 13.85
N ILE A 177 3.37 -9.90 14.86
CA ILE A 177 2.00 -10.40 14.81
C ILE A 177 0.97 -9.26 14.75
N THR A 178 1.22 -8.16 15.46
CA THR A 178 0.36 -6.97 15.43
C THR A 178 0.35 -6.36 14.04
N ASP A 179 1.52 -6.16 13.44
CA ASP A 179 1.66 -5.55 12.11
C ASP A 179 1.03 -6.44 11.03
N MET A 180 1.31 -7.75 11.08
CA MET A 180 0.65 -8.73 10.21
C MET A 180 -0.87 -8.66 10.31
N SER A 181 -1.43 -8.59 11.53
CA SER A 181 -2.88 -8.57 11.73
C SER A 181 -3.56 -7.28 11.28
N LYS A 182 -2.82 -6.20 11.05
CA LYS A 182 -3.36 -4.89 10.64
C LYS A 182 -3.43 -4.71 9.14
N MET A 183 -2.63 -5.45 8.38
CA MET A 183 -2.58 -5.34 6.92
C MET A 183 -3.21 -6.57 6.30
N VAL A 184 -4.38 -6.42 5.69
CA VAL A 184 -5.17 -7.53 5.16
C VAL A 184 -5.25 -7.42 3.64
N ARG A 185 -5.12 -8.56 2.96
CA ARG A 185 -5.61 -8.73 1.60
C ARG A 185 -6.64 -9.84 1.59
N MET A 186 -7.80 -9.54 1.03
CA MET A 186 -8.90 -10.49 0.96
C MET A 186 -8.72 -11.43 -0.25
N PRO A 187 -8.78 -12.76 -0.07
CA PRO A 187 -8.78 -13.72 -1.17
C PRO A 187 -9.77 -13.34 -2.28
N PHE A 188 -9.33 -13.48 -3.54
CA PHE A 188 -10.09 -13.32 -4.79
C PHE A 188 -10.67 -11.94 -5.13
N VAL A 189 -10.91 -11.06 -4.15
CA VAL A 189 -11.62 -9.80 -4.35
C VAL A 189 -10.69 -8.61 -4.16
N ASN A 190 -10.61 -7.76 -5.20
CA ASN A 190 -9.89 -6.49 -5.13
C ASN A 190 -10.67 -5.47 -4.29
N ASN A 191 -10.46 -5.53 -2.98
CA ASN A 191 -11.07 -4.67 -1.96
C ASN A 191 -10.06 -3.67 -1.39
N TRP A 192 -10.51 -2.44 -1.14
CA TRP A 192 -9.71 -1.37 -0.54
C TRP A 192 -10.48 -0.70 0.59
N ARG A 193 -9.87 -0.69 1.76
CA ARG A 193 -10.24 0.12 2.92
C ARG A 193 -8.95 0.61 3.57
N VAL A 194 -8.43 1.71 3.04
CA VAL A 194 -7.12 2.25 3.43
C VAL A 194 -7.29 3.66 3.95
N LYS A 195 -6.92 3.88 5.20
CA LYS A 195 -6.82 5.19 5.81
C LYS A 195 -5.52 5.83 5.35
N MET A 196 -5.63 6.92 4.59
CA MET A 196 -4.48 7.71 4.16
C MET A 196 -4.03 8.69 5.25
N ALA A 197 -2.75 9.05 5.25
CA ALA A 197 -2.19 10.03 6.18
C ALA A 197 -2.44 11.48 5.70
N ASN A 198 -2.01 12.44 6.52
CA ASN A 198 -1.95 13.87 6.15
C ASN A 198 -3.29 14.48 5.68
N GLY A 199 -4.41 13.95 6.19
CA GLY A 199 -5.75 14.46 5.86
C GLY A 199 -6.27 14.05 4.48
N GLN A 200 -5.55 13.19 3.76
CA GLN A 200 -6.06 12.63 2.51
C GLN A 200 -7.30 11.74 2.78
N PRO A 201 -8.29 11.74 1.86
CA PRO A 201 -9.46 10.88 2.01
C PRO A 201 -9.04 9.40 2.01
N PRO A 202 -9.75 8.54 2.75
CA PRO A 202 -9.49 7.11 2.69
C PRO A 202 -9.78 6.55 1.28
N ILE A 203 -9.07 5.49 0.92
CA ILE A 203 -9.40 4.69 -0.26
C ILE A 203 -10.50 3.71 0.13
N ASP A 204 -11.62 3.78 -0.58
CA ASP A 204 -12.77 2.91 -0.44
C ASP A 204 -13.16 2.37 -1.82
N PHE A 205 -13.00 1.06 -2.02
CA PHE A 205 -13.39 0.40 -3.27
C PHE A 205 -13.63 -1.11 -3.09
N THR A 206 -14.62 -1.63 -3.82
CA THR A 206 -14.85 -3.08 -3.96
C THR A 206 -15.05 -3.44 -5.43
N CYS A 207 -14.30 -4.42 -5.91
CA CYS A 207 -14.50 -5.02 -7.23
C CYS A 207 -15.63 -6.07 -7.18
N ARG A 208 -16.86 -5.63 -7.42
CA ARG A 208 -18.06 -6.49 -7.37
C ARG A 208 -18.12 -7.61 -8.41
N ASN A 209 -17.37 -7.45 -9.50
CA ASN A 209 -17.30 -8.43 -10.58
C ASN A 209 -16.04 -9.30 -10.51
N CYS A 210 -15.23 -9.18 -9.44
CA CYS A 210 -14.04 -10.03 -9.28
C CYS A 210 -14.38 -11.46 -8.86
N ILE A 211 -15.52 -11.66 -8.20
CA ILE A 211 -16.04 -12.97 -7.84
C ILE A 211 -17.51 -13.11 -8.22
N VAL A 212 -18.01 -14.34 -8.19
CA VAL A 212 -19.40 -14.67 -8.49
C VAL A 212 -19.95 -15.58 -7.38
N PRO A 213 -21.24 -15.52 -7.03
CA PRO A 213 -22.23 -14.56 -7.50
C PRO A 213 -21.96 -13.14 -6.99
N TYR A 214 -22.64 -12.16 -7.56
CA TYR A 214 -22.55 -10.75 -7.13
C TYR A 214 -22.83 -10.58 -5.62
N GLU A 215 -23.75 -11.37 -5.07
CA GLU A 215 -24.03 -11.40 -3.62
C GLU A 215 -22.80 -11.75 -2.79
N SER A 216 -21.98 -12.69 -3.24
CA SER A 216 -20.71 -13.02 -2.58
C SER A 216 -19.76 -11.82 -2.55
N ALA A 217 -19.77 -10.99 -3.61
CA ALA A 217 -18.96 -9.77 -3.65
C ALA A 217 -19.49 -8.65 -2.73
N GLU A 218 -20.81 -8.55 -2.52
CA GLU A 218 -21.38 -7.65 -1.51
C GLU A 218 -21.00 -8.10 -0.09
N ILE A 219 -21.07 -9.41 0.20
CA ILE A 219 -20.62 -9.95 1.50
C ILE A 219 -19.12 -9.68 1.69
N ALA A 220 -18.30 -9.82 0.64
CA ALA A 220 -16.90 -9.46 0.69
C ALA A 220 -16.70 -7.95 1.01
N ALA A 221 -17.58 -7.07 0.53
CA ALA A 221 -17.56 -5.65 0.89
C ALA A 221 -17.87 -5.44 2.38
N ASP A 222 -18.89 -6.12 2.91
CA ASP A 222 -19.28 -6.05 4.32
C ASP A 222 -18.17 -6.58 5.24
N VAL A 223 -17.51 -7.68 4.84
CA VAL A 223 -16.34 -8.21 5.55
C VAL A 223 -15.19 -7.18 5.51
N ALA A 224 -14.92 -6.54 4.37
CA ALA A 224 -13.91 -5.49 4.27
C ALA A 224 -14.22 -4.30 5.20
N ASP A 225 -15.48 -3.85 5.25
CA ASP A 225 -15.95 -2.79 6.14
C ASP A 225 -15.76 -3.16 7.61
N ALA A 226 -16.12 -4.39 7.99
CA ALA A 226 -15.98 -4.87 9.36
C ALA A 226 -14.51 -5.03 9.77
N LEU A 227 -13.63 -5.51 8.87
CA LEU A 227 -12.19 -5.55 9.08
C LEU A 227 -11.62 -4.14 9.31
N PHE A 228 -12.03 -3.18 8.48
CA PHE A 228 -11.59 -1.78 8.59
C PHE A 228 -12.07 -1.11 9.87
N LYS A 229 -13.34 -1.31 10.24
CA LYS A 229 -13.91 -0.87 11.53
C LYS A 229 -13.17 -1.47 12.72
N GLY A 230 -12.67 -2.70 12.58
CA GLY A 230 -11.78 -3.38 13.52
C GLY A 230 -10.35 -2.83 13.59
N GLY A 231 -10.04 -1.75 12.86
CA GLY A 231 -8.73 -1.08 12.85
C GLY A 231 -7.73 -1.67 11.88
N LYS A 232 -8.16 -2.53 10.95
CA LYS A 232 -7.30 -3.08 9.88
C LYS A 232 -7.28 -2.15 8.67
N GLN A 233 -6.31 -2.36 7.80
CA GLN A 233 -6.21 -1.76 6.47
C GLN A 233 -6.39 -2.89 5.46
N VAL A 234 -7.38 -2.78 4.58
CA VAL A 234 -7.63 -3.77 3.52
C VAL A 234 -7.03 -3.22 2.23
N PHE A 235 -6.06 -3.93 1.66
CA PHE A 235 -5.35 -3.53 0.44
C PHE A 235 -5.69 -4.46 -0.71
N GLY A 236 -6.09 -3.86 -1.83
CA GLY A 236 -6.21 -4.55 -3.11
C GLY A 236 -4.95 -4.39 -3.94
N TRP A 237 -5.12 -4.29 -5.26
CA TRP A 237 -4.03 -4.09 -6.22
C TRP A 237 -4.46 -3.21 -7.40
N ASP A 238 -3.49 -2.55 -8.05
CA ASP A 238 -3.70 -1.74 -9.25
C ASP A 238 -3.34 -2.52 -10.52
N LEU A 239 -2.28 -3.34 -10.44
CA LEU A 239 -1.84 -4.24 -11.49
C LEU A 239 -1.70 -5.66 -10.94
N GLU A 240 -1.94 -6.63 -11.80
CA GLU A 240 -1.68 -8.03 -11.50
C GLU A 240 -0.72 -8.59 -12.55
N TRP A 241 0.44 -9.04 -12.07
CA TRP A 241 1.34 -9.86 -12.85
C TRP A 241 0.90 -11.31 -12.71
N ARG A 242 0.08 -11.73 -13.68
CA ARG A 242 -0.54 -13.04 -13.66
C ARG A 242 0.50 -14.13 -13.79
N SER A 243 0.24 -15.25 -13.14
CA SER A 243 1.08 -16.44 -13.16
C SER A 243 0.22 -17.67 -13.39
N VAL A 244 0.85 -18.73 -13.86
CA VAL A 244 0.25 -20.07 -13.90
C VAL A 244 0.98 -20.92 -12.88
N TYR A 245 0.24 -21.73 -12.12
CA TYR A 245 0.78 -22.57 -11.06
C TYR A 245 1.91 -23.47 -11.60
N GLY A 246 3.14 -23.27 -11.11
CA GLY A 246 4.31 -24.04 -11.54
C GLY A 246 4.85 -23.75 -12.94
N GLU A 247 4.15 -22.97 -13.78
CA GLU A 247 4.59 -22.70 -15.16
C GLU A 247 5.25 -21.33 -15.34
N GLY A 248 5.13 -20.44 -14.36
CA GLY A 248 5.81 -19.15 -14.39
C GLY A 248 4.89 -17.93 -14.51
N LEU A 249 5.49 -16.82 -14.91
CA LEU A 249 4.82 -15.53 -15.15
C LEU A 249 4.27 -15.48 -16.57
N ILE A 250 3.06 -14.95 -16.74
CA ILE A 250 2.42 -14.83 -18.05
C ILE A 250 3.00 -13.67 -18.86
N GLN A 251 3.05 -12.48 -18.25
CA GLN A 251 3.61 -11.30 -18.91
C GLN A 251 5.14 -11.29 -18.79
N THR A 252 5.80 -10.77 -19.81
CA THR A 252 7.23 -10.43 -19.76
C THR A 252 7.49 -9.22 -18.85
N PRO A 253 8.73 -9.03 -18.36
CA PRO A 253 9.11 -7.82 -17.63
C PRO A 253 8.83 -6.52 -18.40
N GLU A 254 9.03 -6.53 -19.72
CA GLU A 254 8.74 -5.40 -20.60
C GLU A 254 7.25 -5.05 -20.66
N GLU A 255 6.40 -6.06 -20.82
CA GLU A 255 4.94 -5.87 -20.84
C GLU A 255 4.45 -5.36 -19.49
N MET A 256 4.98 -5.88 -18.38
CA MET A 256 4.60 -5.38 -17.05
C MET A 256 5.08 -3.94 -16.81
N MET A 257 6.29 -3.60 -17.25
CA MET A 257 6.77 -2.22 -17.20
C MET A 257 5.93 -1.27 -18.04
N GLU A 258 5.40 -1.73 -19.18
CA GLU A 258 4.50 -0.92 -19.99
C GLU A 258 3.17 -0.64 -19.27
N GLU A 259 2.63 -1.63 -18.55
CA GLU A 259 1.44 -1.42 -17.70
C GLU A 259 1.70 -0.44 -16.55
N VAL A 260 2.88 -0.49 -15.94
CA VAL A 260 3.35 0.48 -14.94
C VAL A 260 3.42 1.89 -15.53
N ARG A 261 3.96 2.05 -16.74
CA ARG A 261 4.03 3.35 -17.44
C ARG A 261 2.65 3.91 -17.76
N LYS A 262 1.71 3.08 -18.20
CA LYS A 262 0.31 3.50 -18.46
C LYS A 262 -0.34 4.12 -17.21
N ILE A 263 -0.05 3.62 -16.01
CA ILE A 263 -0.54 4.25 -14.77
C ILE A 263 0.13 5.62 -14.56
N SER A 264 1.46 5.68 -14.63
CA SER A 264 2.20 6.93 -14.43
C SER A 264 1.86 8.03 -15.44
N GLN A 265 1.44 7.64 -16.65
CA GLN A 265 0.98 8.55 -17.71
C GLN A 265 -0.50 8.93 -17.58
N GLY A 266 -1.22 8.38 -16.60
CA GLY A 266 -2.65 8.64 -16.40
C GLY A 266 -3.58 7.92 -17.38
N VAL A 267 -3.05 7.00 -18.20
CA VAL A 267 -3.84 6.15 -19.11
C VAL A 267 -4.67 5.14 -18.30
N LYS A 268 -4.10 4.63 -17.21
CA LYS A 268 -4.79 3.78 -16.22
C LYS A 268 -4.79 4.48 -14.86
N LYS A 269 -5.85 4.28 -14.08
CA LYS A 269 -5.98 4.85 -12.74
C LYS A 269 -5.54 3.83 -11.68
N ALA A 270 -4.62 4.23 -10.82
CA ALA A 270 -4.32 3.53 -9.57
C ALA A 270 -5.07 4.17 -8.39
N LYS A 271 -5.35 3.38 -7.36
CA LYS A 271 -6.11 3.83 -6.18
C LYS A 271 -5.33 4.83 -5.33
N GLY A 272 -4.02 4.68 -5.25
CA GLY A 272 -3.11 5.60 -4.55
C GLY A 272 -2.71 6.83 -5.36
N GLY A 273 -3.28 7.04 -6.55
CA GLY A 273 -2.85 8.07 -7.50
C GLY A 273 -1.75 7.58 -8.46
N PRO A 274 -1.36 8.40 -9.45
CA PRO A 274 -0.50 7.97 -10.57
C PRO A 274 0.92 7.58 -10.15
N ASN A 275 1.35 7.98 -8.95
CA ASN A 275 2.69 7.76 -8.43
C ASN A 275 2.79 6.56 -7.49
N LYS A 276 1.68 5.88 -7.15
CA LYS A 276 1.66 4.74 -6.23
C LYS A 276 0.99 3.55 -6.89
N ILE A 277 1.76 2.50 -7.13
CA ILE A 277 1.29 1.32 -7.85
C ILE A 277 1.44 0.10 -6.94
N VAL A 278 0.33 -0.51 -6.56
CA VAL A 278 0.33 -1.81 -5.87
C VAL A 278 0.26 -2.92 -6.91
N LEU A 279 1.33 -3.72 -6.99
CA LEU A 279 1.47 -4.80 -7.96
C LEU A 279 1.29 -6.14 -7.27
N LEU A 280 0.25 -6.88 -7.68
CA LEU A 280 -0.05 -8.25 -7.24
C LEU A 280 0.72 -9.26 -8.07
N ASN A 281 1.20 -10.30 -7.41
CA ASN A 281 1.67 -11.55 -7.99
C ASN A 281 1.43 -12.69 -6.98
N HIS A 282 1.66 -13.94 -7.37
CA HIS A 282 1.51 -15.10 -6.51
C HIS A 282 2.76 -15.98 -6.58
N ASP A 283 3.23 -16.43 -5.43
CA ASP A 283 4.49 -17.18 -5.30
C ASP A 283 4.43 -18.57 -5.95
N HIS A 284 3.22 -19.11 -6.20
CA HIS A 284 3.06 -20.32 -7.01
C HIS A 284 3.61 -20.20 -8.44
N GLY A 285 3.80 -18.97 -8.96
CA GLY A 285 4.46 -18.71 -10.24
C GLY A 285 5.98 -18.90 -10.19
N PHE A 286 6.56 -19.16 -9.03
CA PHE A 286 8.01 -19.21 -8.81
C PHE A 286 8.48 -20.58 -8.31
N LEU A 287 7.62 -21.60 -8.37
CA LEU A 287 7.91 -22.94 -7.84
C LEU A 287 9.07 -23.64 -8.56
N TYR A 288 9.18 -23.46 -9.88
CA TYR A 288 10.11 -24.23 -10.71
C TYR A 288 10.89 -23.37 -11.69
N GLY A 289 12.15 -23.74 -11.90
CA GLY A 289 13.06 -23.07 -12.81
C GLY A 289 13.48 -21.68 -12.36
N ASP A 290 14.50 -21.14 -13.02
CA ASP A 290 15.06 -19.83 -12.67
C ASP A 290 14.41 -18.67 -13.43
N GLU A 291 13.65 -18.94 -14.49
CA GLU A 291 13.10 -17.91 -15.38
C GLU A 291 12.13 -16.94 -14.69
N PRO A 292 11.21 -17.37 -13.79
CA PRO A 292 10.37 -16.44 -13.04
C PRO A 292 11.20 -15.48 -12.17
N LYS A 293 12.21 -16.00 -11.46
CA LYS A 293 13.14 -15.19 -10.66
C LYS A 293 13.88 -14.18 -11.54
N LYS A 294 14.48 -14.62 -12.66
CA LYS A 294 15.20 -13.74 -13.59
C LYS A 294 14.31 -12.65 -14.16
N SER A 295 13.06 -12.98 -14.48
CA SER A 295 12.06 -12.04 -14.98
C SER A 295 11.74 -10.98 -13.92
N LEU A 296 11.55 -11.39 -12.67
CA LEU A 296 11.32 -10.47 -11.56
C LEU A 296 12.53 -9.56 -11.31
N SER A 297 13.76 -10.11 -11.30
CA SER A 297 14.99 -9.31 -11.17
C SER A 297 15.12 -8.28 -12.30
N ARG A 298 14.85 -8.67 -13.55
CA ARG A 298 14.86 -7.75 -14.70
C ARG A 298 13.83 -6.64 -14.55
N PHE A 299 12.63 -6.94 -14.08
CA PHE A 299 11.61 -5.92 -13.80
C PHE A 299 12.05 -4.94 -12.71
N PHE A 300 12.61 -5.43 -11.61
CA PHE A 300 13.14 -4.55 -10.55
C PHE A 300 14.21 -3.60 -11.08
N ASP A 301 15.13 -4.10 -11.92
CA ASP A 301 16.17 -3.27 -12.54
C ASP A 301 15.59 -2.21 -13.49
N MET A 302 14.63 -2.59 -14.34
CA MET A 302 13.98 -1.67 -15.27
C MET A 302 13.23 -0.56 -14.53
N ALA A 303 12.41 -0.93 -13.54
CA ALA A 303 11.67 0.02 -12.73
C ALA A 303 12.61 0.99 -11.99
N LYS A 304 13.70 0.49 -11.39
CA LYS A 304 14.68 1.36 -10.74
C LYS A 304 15.38 2.32 -11.70
N LYS A 305 15.73 1.87 -12.91
CA LYS A 305 16.30 2.73 -13.96
C LYS A 305 15.34 3.83 -14.39
N GLU A 306 14.04 3.61 -14.31
CA GLU A 306 12.99 4.61 -14.58
C GLU A 306 12.62 5.47 -13.36
N GLY A 307 13.37 5.34 -12.25
CA GLY A 307 13.21 6.17 -11.06
C GLY A 307 12.14 5.70 -10.08
N TYR A 308 11.58 4.50 -10.26
CA TYR A 308 10.66 3.93 -9.28
C TYR A 308 11.41 3.43 -8.04
N GLN A 309 10.86 3.74 -6.87
CA GLN A 309 11.30 3.23 -5.59
C GLN A 309 10.40 2.07 -5.18
N PHE A 310 11.00 0.95 -4.78
CA PHE A 310 10.23 -0.14 -4.20
C PHE A 310 10.05 0.07 -2.69
N ARG A 311 8.80 0.03 -2.24
CA ARG A 311 8.41 0.19 -0.84
C ARG A 311 7.47 -0.95 -0.42
N SER A 312 7.34 -1.17 0.88
CA SER A 312 6.33 -2.07 1.42
C SER A 312 5.02 -1.32 1.66
N LEU A 313 3.90 -2.04 1.68
CA LEU A 313 2.59 -1.42 1.91
C LEU A 313 2.47 -0.74 3.29
N SER A 314 3.39 -0.99 4.22
CA SER A 314 3.44 -0.33 5.53
C SER A 314 3.68 1.17 5.42
N THR A 315 4.26 1.66 4.32
CA THR A 315 4.50 3.10 4.09
C THR A 315 3.49 3.73 3.12
N PHE A 316 2.63 2.93 2.50
CA PHE A 316 1.71 3.38 1.43
C PHE A 316 0.86 4.60 1.81
N ALA A 317 0.35 4.62 3.04
CA ALA A 317 -0.52 5.69 3.51
C ALA A 317 0.21 7.02 3.73
N THR A 318 1.53 7.00 3.94
CA THR A 318 2.37 8.17 4.30
C THR A 318 3.28 8.65 3.19
N ASP A 319 3.65 7.76 2.27
CA ASP A 319 4.36 8.09 1.03
C ASP A 319 3.53 9.03 0.13
#